data_AF-A0A0F9EZ52-F1
#
_entry.id   AF-A0A0F9EZ52-F1
#
_cell.length_a   1.000
_cell.length_b   1.000
_cell.length_c   1.000
_cell.angle_alpha   90.00
_cell.angle_beta   90.00
_cell.angle_gamma   90.00
#
_symmetry.space_group_name_H-M   'P 1'
#
loop_
_entity.id
_entity.type
_entity.pdbx_description
1 polymer ?
#
loop_
_entity_poly.entity_id
_entity_poly.type
_entity_poly.pdbx_seq_one_letter_code
_entity_poly.pdbx_strand_id
1 'polypeptide(L)'
;MNSADCLAYFLDDDDLRDVLPDWPSEIDLAVCLDEGGACELVVYHRDESARILIRVAEVLGREMGSFSVVPEVTGHPTRRVLFSEEQQFLAMVASADRLIETATDYLINYRFAIEEGLDPELVTSGTSRTADRVATDAAPGADTSDKTQAATG
;
A
#
# COMPACT_ATOMS: atom_id res chain seq x y z
N MET A 1 -8.62 19.38 -11.27
CA MET A 1 -8.76 17.92 -11.16
C MET A 1 -8.35 17.59 -9.74
N ASN A 2 -9.30 17.44 -8.80
CA ASN A 2 -8.93 17.02 -7.44
C ASN A 2 -9.07 15.51 -7.41
N SER A 3 -8.02 14.83 -7.85
CA SER A 3 -7.77 13.46 -7.46
C SER A 3 -7.75 13.44 -5.93
N ALA A 4 -8.35 12.43 -5.29
CA ALA A 4 -8.05 12.20 -3.88
C ALA A 4 -6.54 12.00 -3.79
N ASP A 5 -5.85 12.91 -3.10
CA ASP A 5 -4.39 13.00 -3.16
C ASP A 5 -3.71 11.80 -2.46
N CYS A 6 -4.44 11.05 -1.61
CA CYS A 6 -3.99 9.77 -1.04
C CYS A 6 -4.89 8.59 -1.48
N LEU A 7 -4.29 7.41 -1.66
CA LEU A 7 -4.96 6.17 -2.02
C LEU A 7 -4.48 5.01 -1.12
N ALA A 8 -5.41 4.15 -0.71
CA ALA A 8 -5.13 2.81 -0.22
C ALA A 8 -5.69 1.78 -1.20
N TYR A 9 -4.80 0.96 -1.76
CA TYR A 9 -5.15 -0.13 -2.68
C TYR A 9 -4.94 -1.46 -1.97
N PHE A 10 -5.99 -2.23 -1.78
CA PHE A 10 -5.96 -3.51 -1.08
C PHE A 10 -5.86 -4.65 -2.08
N LEU A 11 -4.88 -5.53 -1.86
CA LEU A 11 -4.63 -6.76 -2.59
C LEU A 11 -4.90 -7.93 -1.63
N ASP A 12 -5.65 -8.93 -2.08
CA ASP A 12 -5.84 -10.17 -1.33
C ASP A 12 -4.71 -11.17 -1.56
N ASP A 13 -4.71 -12.28 -0.83
CA ASP A 13 -3.67 -13.30 -0.94
C ASP A 13 -3.60 -13.96 -2.33
N ASP A 14 -4.70 -14.00 -3.08
CA ASP A 14 -4.72 -14.57 -4.42
C ASP A 14 -4.06 -13.63 -5.43
N ASP A 15 -4.39 -12.33 -5.40
CA ASP A 15 -3.73 -11.30 -6.21
C ASP A 15 -2.21 -11.26 -5.95
N LEU A 16 -1.82 -11.44 -4.68
CA LEU A 16 -0.42 -11.39 -4.26
C LEU A 16 0.35 -12.64 -4.73
N ARG A 17 -0.28 -13.81 -4.76
CA ARG A 17 0.36 -15.05 -5.25
C ARG A 17 0.65 -15.04 -6.75
N ASP A 18 -0.10 -14.26 -7.53
CA ASP A 18 0.16 -14.12 -8.96
C ASP A 18 1.53 -13.48 -9.25
N VAL A 19 2.02 -12.64 -8.33
CA VAL A 19 3.32 -11.95 -8.45
C VAL A 19 4.39 -12.45 -7.47
N LEU A 20 3.98 -12.97 -6.33
CA LEU A 20 4.83 -13.51 -5.27
C LEU A 20 4.31 -14.92 -4.89
N PRO A 21 4.74 -15.99 -5.60
CA PRO A 21 4.15 -17.32 -5.44
C PRO A 21 4.23 -17.91 -4.02
N ASP A 22 5.21 -17.49 -3.23
CA ASP A 22 5.42 -17.93 -1.84
C ASP A 22 4.62 -17.09 -0.82
N TRP A 23 3.67 -16.26 -1.27
CA TRP A 23 2.87 -15.43 -0.39
C TRP A 23 2.01 -16.26 0.58
N PRO A 24 2.06 -15.97 1.90
CA PRO A 24 1.33 -16.74 2.89
C PRO A 24 -0.19 -16.57 2.74
N SER A 25 -0.94 -17.65 3.00
CA SER A 25 -2.39 -17.59 3.07
C SER A 25 -2.87 -16.70 4.20
N GLU A 26 -4.07 -16.15 4.05
CA GLU A 26 -4.75 -15.33 5.05
C GLU A 26 -4.18 -13.93 5.29
N ILE A 27 -3.03 -13.61 4.69
CA ILE A 27 -2.43 -12.28 4.74
C ILE A 27 -2.78 -11.51 3.47
N ASP A 28 -3.32 -10.33 3.67
CA ASP A 28 -3.63 -9.36 2.63
C ASP A 28 -2.66 -8.16 2.75
N LEU A 29 -2.59 -7.34 1.71
CA LEU A 29 -1.68 -6.20 1.65
C LEU A 29 -2.43 -4.92 1.29
N ALA A 30 -2.13 -3.83 2.01
CA ALA A 30 -2.55 -2.48 1.63
C ALA A 30 -1.36 -1.70 1.09
N VAL A 31 -1.46 -1.24 -0.16
CA VAL A 31 -0.53 -0.31 -0.80
C VAL A 31 -1.03 1.10 -0.52
N CYS A 32 -0.33 1.84 0.34
CA CYS A 32 -0.70 3.18 0.77
C CYS A 32 0.14 4.23 0.03
N LEU A 33 -0.51 5.08 -0.74
CA LEU A 33 0.10 6.14 -1.53
C LEU A 33 -0.28 7.50 -0.93
N ASP A 34 0.73 8.31 -0.61
CA ASP A 34 0.53 9.68 -0.16
C ASP A 34 0.57 10.70 -1.32
N GLU A 35 0.26 11.95 -0.99
CA GLU A 35 0.22 13.07 -1.96
C GLU A 35 1.62 13.44 -2.50
N GLY A 36 2.67 13.05 -1.77
CA GLY A 36 4.07 13.27 -2.13
C GLY A 36 4.64 12.17 -3.04
N GLY A 37 3.86 11.13 -3.34
CA GLY A 37 4.30 9.96 -4.10
C GLY A 37 5.10 8.95 -3.27
N ALA A 38 5.13 9.09 -1.94
CA ALA A 38 5.65 8.05 -1.08
C ALA A 38 4.66 6.87 -1.06
N CYS A 39 5.21 5.66 -1.09
CA CYS A 39 4.45 4.44 -0.97
C CYS A 39 4.88 3.67 0.29
N GLU A 40 3.90 3.23 1.06
CA GLU A 40 4.07 2.41 2.25
C GLU A 40 3.25 1.12 2.08
N LEU A 41 3.88 -0.03 2.35
CA LEU A 41 3.26 -1.35 2.27
C LEU A 41 2.87 -1.85 3.66
N VAL A 42 1.59 -2.18 3.84
CA VAL A 42 1.01 -2.61 5.13
C VAL A 42 0.43 -4.01 5.00
N VAL A 43 1.06 -5.00 5.64
CA VAL A 43 0.54 -6.36 5.74
C VAL A 43 -0.48 -6.47 6.88
N TYR A 44 -1.51 -7.29 6.68
CA TYR A 44 -2.53 -7.54 7.70
C TYR A 44 -3.21 -8.89 7.47
N HIS A 45 -3.79 -9.48 8.52
CA HIS A 45 -4.60 -10.68 8.37
C HIS A 45 -6.00 -10.30 7.87
N ARG A 46 -6.63 -11.08 6.97
CA ARG A 46 -7.95 -10.76 6.37
C ARG A 46 -9.07 -10.48 7.39
N ASP A 47 -9.00 -11.11 8.55
CA ASP A 47 -9.97 -10.91 9.65
C ASP A 47 -9.82 -9.53 10.33
N GLU A 48 -8.74 -8.80 10.02
CA GLU A 48 -8.47 -7.44 10.49
C GLU A 48 -9.00 -6.37 9.52
N SER A 49 -9.66 -6.74 8.42
CA SER A 49 -10.16 -5.86 7.36
C SER A 49 -11.01 -4.66 7.83
N ALA A 50 -11.68 -4.74 8.99
CA ALA A 50 -12.38 -3.58 9.56
C ALA A 50 -11.42 -2.60 10.29
N ARG A 51 -10.36 -3.12 10.92
CA ARG A 51 -9.38 -2.35 11.70
C ARG A 51 -8.27 -1.78 10.82
N ILE A 52 -7.96 -2.44 9.70
CA ILE A 52 -6.87 -2.01 8.81
C ILE A 52 -7.06 -0.58 8.30
N LEU A 53 -8.30 -0.12 8.09
CA LEU A 53 -8.57 1.26 7.66
C LEU A 53 -8.05 2.31 8.65
N ILE A 54 -8.12 2.01 9.96
CA ILE A 54 -7.60 2.90 11.01
C ILE A 54 -6.08 2.99 10.87
N ARG A 55 -5.40 1.84 10.71
CA ARG A 55 -3.95 1.78 10.53
C ARG A 55 -3.50 2.46 9.24
N VAL A 56 -4.26 2.29 8.15
CA VAL A 56 -4.02 2.98 6.88
C VAL A 56 -4.16 4.50 7.03
N ALA A 57 -5.19 4.96 7.76
CA ALA A 57 -5.37 6.38 8.05
C ALA A 57 -4.18 6.96 8.83
N GLU A 58 -3.66 6.22 9.82
CA GLU A 58 -2.46 6.58 10.58
C GLU A 58 -1.21 6.63 9.69
N VAL A 59 -1.00 5.64 8.83
CA VAL A 59 0.12 5.58 7.87
C VAL A 59 0.09 6.74 6.89
N LEU A 60 -1.09 7.07 6.35
CA LEU A 60 -1.28 8.18 5.44
C LEU A 60 -1.28 9.55 6.13
N GLY A 61 -1.35 9.59 7.48
CA GLY A 61 -1.53 10.83 8.22
C GLY A 61 -2.81 11.57 7.81
N ARG A 62 -3.90 10.82 7.62
CA ARG A 62 -5.19 11.31 7.13
C ARG A 62 -6.32 10.88 8.07
N GLU A 63 -7.44 11.59 8.00
CA GLU A 63 -8.63 11.21 8.77
C GLU A 63 -9.37 10.07 8.05
N MET A 64 -10.07 9.25 8.83
CA MET A 64 -10.97 8.22 8.29
C MET A 64 -11.98 8.86 7.32
N GLY A 65 -12.14 8.27 6.13
CA GLY A 65 -13.00 8.81 5.08
C GLY A 65 -12.40 9.97 4.26
N SER A 66 -11.15 10.39 4.52
CA SER A 66 -10.49 11.48 3.78
C SER A 66 -9.48 11.01 2.72
N PHE A 67 -9.37 9.71 2.45
CA PHE A 67 -8.49 9.11 1.45
C PHE A 67 -9.26 8.10 0.61
N SER A 68 -8.84 7.89 -0.65
CA SER A 68 -9.50 6.91 -1.52
C SER A 68 -9.16 5.49 -1.12
N VAL A 69 -10.12 4.58 -1.23
CA VAL A 69 -9.93 3.14 -1.03
C VAL A 69 -10.38 2.35 -2.25
N VAL A 70 -9.62 1.31 -2.57
CA VAL A 70 -9.93 0.36 -3.64
C VAL A 70 -9.60 -1.05 -3.13
N PRO A 71 -10.55 -2.00 -3.13
CA PRO A 71 -11.93 -1.91 -3.63
C PRO A 71 -12.83 -0.99 -2.77
N GLU A 72 -14.10 -0.82 -3.19
CA GLU A 72 -15.05 0.09 -2.53
C GLU A 72 -15.32 -0.32 -1.08
N VAL A 73 -15.17 0.63 -0.14
CA VAL A 73 -15.51 0.45 1.27
C VAL A 73 -16.44 1.55 1.74
N THR A 74 -17.50 1.17 2.47
CA THR A 74 -18.48 2.12 3.00
C THR A 74 -17.80 3.19 3.88
N GLY A 75 -18.18 4.45 3.67
CA GLY A 75 -17.65 5.59 4.44
C GLY A 75 -16.34 6.17 3.92
N HIS A 76 -15.79 5.63 2.82
CA HIS A 76 -14.60 6.16 2.17
C HIS A 76 -14.90 6.51 0.71
N PRO A 77 -14.24 7.54 0.14
CA PRO A 77 -14.27 7.75 -1.29
C PRO A 77 -13.60 6.57 -2.00
N THR A 78 -14.10 6.21 -3.16
CA THR A 78 -13.49 5.20 -4.04
C THR A 78 -13.21 5.83 -5.38
N ARG A 79 -12.02 5.58 -5.91
CA ARG A 79 -11.62 6.01 -7.25
C ARG A 79 -11.40 4.80 -8.14
N ARG A 80 -11.59 4.99 -9.44
CA ARG A 80 -11.24 3.96 -10.42
C ARG A 80 -9.73 3.94 -10.60
N VAL A 81 -9.13 2.76 -10.46
CA VAL A 81 -7.73 2.49 -10.78
C VAL A 81 -7.65 2.01 -12.22
N LEU A 82 -6.72 2.57 -12.99
CA LEU A 82 -6.44 2.10 -14.35
C LEU A 82 -5.59 0.83 -14.30
N PHE A 83 -5.75 -0.04 -15.30
CA PHE A 83 -4.94 -1.26 -15.41
C PHE A 83 -3.43 -0.99 -15.36
N SER A 84 -2.96 0.13 -15.94
CA SER A 84 -1.54 0.51 -15.86
C SER A 84 -1.09 0.88 -14.44
N GLU A 85 -1.95 1.49 -13.63
CA GLU A 85 -1.66 1.79 -12.22
C GLU A 85 -1.62 0.50 -11.40
N GLU A 86 -2.58 -0.41 -11.63
CA GLU A 86 -2.60 -1.74 -11.01
C GLU A 86 -1.32 -2.53 -11.30
N GLN A 87 -0.90 -2.59 -12.57
CA GLN A 87 0.37 -3.22 -12.95
C GLN A 87 1.57 -2.56 -12.27
N GLN A 88 1.54 -1.25 -12.02
CA GLN A 88 2.59 -0.55 -11.30
C GLN A 88 2.61 -0.93 -9.81
N PHE A 89 1.45 -1.06 -9.17
CA PHE A 89 1.35 -1.53 -7.78
C PHE A 89 1.88 -2.96 -7.65
N LEU A 90 1.44 -3.86 -8.54
CA LEU A 90 1.91 -5.24 -8.57
C LEU A 90 3.42 -5.35 -8.80
N ALA A 91 3.98 -4.56 -9.72
CA ALA A 91 5.43 -4.52 -9.95
C ALA A 91 6.20 -4.00 -8.72
N MET A 92 5.66 -2.99 -8.04
CA MET A 92 6.26 -2.45 -6.82
C MET A 92 6.26 -3.50 -5.69
N VAL A 93 5.14 -4.17 -5.47
CA VAL A 93 4.99 -5.26 -4.50
C VAL A 93 5.98 -6.40 -4.80
N ALA A 94 6.10 -6.80 -6.06
CA ALA A 94 7.04 -7.84 -6.48
C ALA A 94 8.52 -7.46 -6.27
N SER A 95 8.83 -6.16 -6.24
CA SER A 95 10.19 -5.65 -6.03
C SER A 95 10.53 -5.33 -4.57
N ALA A 96 9.56 -5.41 -3.65
CA ALA A 96 9.74 -5.04 -2.27
C ALA A 96 10.61 -6.07 -1.53
N ASP A 97 11.72 -5.61 -0.96
CA ASP A 97 12.65 -6.48 -0.25
C ASP A 97 12.02 -7.02 1.04
N ARG A 98 12.25 -8.30 1.33
CA ARG A 98 11.78 -8.98 2.57
C ARG A 98 10.27 -8.93 2.82
N LEU A 99 9.45 -8.56 1.83
CA LEU A 99 8.00 -8.47 2.00
C LEU A 99 7.38 -9.84 2.35
N ILE A 100 7.79 -10.92 1.67
CA ILE A 100 7.33 -12.29 1.98
C ILE A 100 7.72 -12.70 3.42
N GLU A 101 8.94 -12.39 3.84
CA GLU A 101 9.42 -12.68 5.20
C GLU A 101 8.57 -11.91 6.23
N THR A 102 8.32 -10.63 5.97
CA THR A 102 7.49 -9.77 6.83
C THR A 102 6.06 -10.31 6.94
N ALA A 103 5.44 -10.72 5.82
CA ALA A 103 4.12 -11.32 5.80
C ALA A 103 4.07 -12.66 6.56
N THR A 104 5.12 -13.48 6.42
CA THR A 104 5.23 -14.77 7.11
C THR A 104 5.37 -14.59 8.62
N ASP A 105 6.26 -13.70 9.05
CA ASP A 105 6.45 -13.37 10.46
C ASP A 105 5.17 -12.78 11.07
N TYR A 106 4.47 -11.92 10.32
CA TYR A 106 3.18 -11.38 10.73
C TYR A 106 2.17 -12.49 10.98
N LEU A 107 2.02 -13.45 10.05
CA LEU A 107 1.07 -14.56 10.19
C LEU A 107 1.39 -15.44 11.40
N ILE A 108 2.68 -15.74 11.63
CA ILE A 108 3.12 -16.51 12.80
C ILE A 108 2.73 -15.78 14.09
N ASN A 109 3.03 -14.49 14.17
CA ASN A 109 2.74 -13.66 15.34
C ASN A 109 1.22 -13.51 15.57
N TYR A 110 0.45 -13.34 14.49
CA TYR A 110 -1.01 -13.26 14.55
C TYR A 110 -1.61 -14.56 15.09
N ARG A 111 -1.22 -15.72 14.54
CA ARG A 111 -1.71 -17.02 15.00
C ARG A 111 -1.34 -17.30 16.45
N PHE A 112 -0.09 -17.00 16.83
CA PHE A 112 0.34 -17.10 18.22
C PHE A 112 -0.53 -16.25 19.15
N ALA A 113 -0.85 -15.00 18.76
CA ALA A 113 -1.71 -14.13 19.56
C ALA A 113 -3.11 -14.72 19.74
N ILE A 114 -3.71 -15.24 18.66
CA ILE A 114 -5.04 -15.88 18.72
C ILE A 114 -5.01 -17.12 19.62
N GLU A 115 -3.99 -17.97 19.49
CA GLU A 115 -3.83 -19.20 20.26
C GLU A 115 -3.67 -18.92 21.77
N GLU A 116 -2.90 -17.89 22.12
CA GLU A 116 -2.65 -17.48 23.51
C GLU A 116 -3.74 -16.55 24.08
N GLY A 117 -4.75 -16.18 23.29
CA GLY A 117 -5.79 -15.23 23.70
C GLY A 117 -5.27 -13.81 23.94
N LEU A 118 -4.18 -13.44 23.28
CA LEU A 118 -3.59 -12.10 23.30
C LEU A 118 -4.25 -11.21 22.25
N ASP A 119 -4.05 -9.90 22.39
CA ASP A 119 -4.44 -8.94 21.36
C ASP A 119 -3.46 -9.02 20.17
N PRO A 120 -3.90 -9.43 18.97
CA PRO A 120 -3.02 -9.56 17.80
C PRO A 120 -2.32 -8.26 17.45
N GLU A 121 -2.99 -7.12 17.62
CA GLU A 121 -2.40 -5.82 17.32
C GLU A 121 -1.17 -5.52 18.18
N LEU A 122 -1.20 -5.88 19.46
CA LEU A 122 -0.06 -5.67 20.36
C LEU A 122 1.12 -6.57 19.99
N VAL A 123 0.85 -7.81 19.55
CA VAL A 123 1.88 -8.79 19.21
C VAL A 123 2.49 -8.52 17.83
N THR A 124 1.71 -8.02 16.86
CA THR A 124 2.16 -7.76 15.49
C THR A 124 2.71 -6.35 15.27
N SER A 125 2.49 -5.42 16.21
CA SER A 125 2.94 -4.01 16.13
C SER A 125 4.46 -3.82 15.92
N GLY A 126 5.29 -4.82 16.26
CA GLY A 126 6.73 -4.84 16.01
C GLY A 126 7.11 -5.20 14.57
N THR A 127 6.26 -5.94 13.86
CA THR A 127 6.46 -6.41 12.48
C THR A 127 5.73 -5.52 11.46
N SER A 128 4.71 -4.78 11.91
CA SER A 128 3.79 -3.99 11.07
C SER A 128 4.34 -2.62 10.62
N ARG A 129 5.54 -2.21 11.04
CA ARG A 129 6.11 -0.93 10.60
C ARG A 129 6.77 -1.11 9.24
N THR A 130 5.95 -0.92 8.19
CA THR A 130 6.35 -0.57 6.82
C THR A 130 7.32 -1.57 6.19
N ALA A 131 6.76 -2.52 5.41
CA ALA A 131 7.56 -3.59 4.82
C ALA A 131 8.68 -3.07 3.90
N ASP A 132 8.54 -1.88 3.33
CA ASP A 132 9.66 -1.10 2.84
C ASP A 132 9.16 0.32 2.56
N ARG A 133 9.98 1.34 2.82
CA ARG A 133 9.74 2.66 2.22
C ARG A 133 10.33 2.59 0.82
N VAL A 134 9.52 2.18 -0.15
CA VAL A 134 9.96 2.23 -1.55
C VAL A 134 10.04 3.69 -1.96
N ALA A 135 11.24 4.26 -1.91
CA ALA A 135 11.52 5.57 -2.46
C ALA A 135 11.28 5.50 -3.97
N THR A 136 10.11 5.95 -4.42
CA THR A 136 9.85 6.15 -5.85
C THR A 136 10.70 7.32 -6.32
N ASP A 137 11.87 7.04 -6.87
CA ASP A 137 12.58 8.01 -7.72
C ASP A 137 11.94 7.99 -9.11
N ALA A 138 10.75 8.59 -9.23
CA ALA A 138 10.12 8.86 -10.51
C ALA A 138 9.09 9.99 -10.41
N ALA A 139 9.57 11.23 -10.49
CA ALA A 139 8.73 12.33 -10.95
C ALA A 139 8.55 12.22 -12.47
N PRO A 140 7.31 12.24 -13.01
CA PRO A 140 7.10 12.28 -14.45
C PRO A 140 7.17 13.73 -14.96
N GLY A 141 8.00 13.96 -15.97
CA GLY A 141 7.78 15.01 -16.98
C GLY A 141 8.26 16.43 -16.65
N ALA A 142 9.57 16.66 -16.72
CA ALA A 142 10.08 17.98 -17.12
C ALA A 142 10.20 18.02 -18.65
N ASP A 143 9.08 18.33 -19.30
CA ASP A 143 9.02 18.73 -20.71
C ASP A 143 9.87 19.99 -20.88
N THR A 144 11.11 19.84 -21.37
CA THR A 144 11.95 20.98 -21.75
C THR A 144 11.79 21.22 -23.25
N SER A 145 10.58 21.58 -23.65
CA SER A 145 10.33 22.27 -24.91
C SER A 145 10.49 23.77 -24.66
N ASP A 146 11.72 24.26 -24.50
CA ASP A 146 11.95 25.71 -24.59
C ASP A 146 12.28 26.08 -26.04
N LYS A 147 11.41 26.92 -26.56
CA LYS A 147 11.39 27.46 -27.91
C LYS A 147 11.73 28.92 -27.76
N THR A 148 12.99 29.31 -27.97
CA THR A 148 13.33 30.73 -28.18
C THR A 148 14.29 30.90 -29.36
N GLN A 149 13.76 31.61 -30.35
CA GLN A 149 14.40 32.12 -31.56
C GLN A 149 15.35 33.29 -31.27
N ALA A 150 16.15 33.61 -32.31
CA ALA A 150 16.74 34.92 -32.64
C ALA A 150 18.00 35.31 -31.84
N ALA A 151 18.99 36.03 -32.35
CA ALA A 151 19.45 36.47 -33.65
C ALA A 151 20.69 37.36 -33.34
N THR A 152 21.60 37.50 -34.31
CA THR A 152 22.51 38.65 -34.47
C THR A 152 23.78 38.70 -33.58
N GLY A 153 24.92 38.76 -34.28
CA GLY A 153 26.24 39.10 -33.75
C GLY A 153 27.34 38.64 -34.70
#